data_AF-A0A6C0I8N7-F1
#
_entry.id   AF-A0A6C0I8N7-F1
#
_cell.length_a   1.000
_cell.length_b   1.000
_cell.length_c   1.000
_cell.angle_alpha   90.00
_cell.angle_beta   90.00
_cell.angle_gamma   90.00
#
_symmetry.space_group_name_H-M   'P 1'
#
loop_
_entity.id
_entity.type
_entity.pdbx_description
1 polymer ?
#
loop_
_entity_poly.entity_id
_entity_poly.type
_entity_poly.pdbx_seq_one_letter_code
_entity_poly.pdbx_strand_id
1 'polypeptide(L)'
;MKSFFNILQKCAHSTTITYPDEPLQINTKILPAKHNPNYDFIKVCYVYNIVCKIHKEYKTTKLNSKPKPNIYKAANAKIKVFREIVKSKNSPMFLNKYKSDILNIFSKAQRTYYAFTRLAHLFRLKKYKTVVTEDLSMNPLNITHKNTFILIQNNSKYLFSLNDIVKIIETSVTHAPDFFPEPKPAKNPFNNEPLNVADLYNIYFKMKSSERIMSTTVHLYFLSNFNMTLFALNNEPFLRETTIQKYIYNTPTDTLYKSVITMLKSNHYTRKLFIHNEFPKKTLVDIFKPFLYYYYIINYDIQGTERITKYKNILYLKLKKFYEYNKLFGRKKMHATPRSSNGNSNSISFKISQRDWVPFSFNSNHISFYNILINEATTDDLYLMFYYEQDNDDDTVDDDSSDDDNSDDDTVDDDTVDDDTVDDDSVS
;
A
#
# COMPACT_ATOMS: atom_id res chain seq x y z
N MET A 1 26.97 -3.12 17.66
CA MET A 1 28.26 -2.58 17.20
C MET A 1 29.43 -3.09 18.02
N LYS A 2 29.32 -3.13 19.36
CA LYS A 2 30.36 -3.65 20.26
C LYS A 2 30.95 -5.00 19.79
N SER A 3 30.12 -6.04 19.68
CA SER A 3 30.58 -7.37 19.27
C SER A 3 31.37 -7.40 17.95
N PHE A 4 31.05 -6.52 16.97
CA PHE A 4 31.79 -6.45 15.72
C PHE A 4 33.19 -5.86 15.88
N PHE A 5 33.36 -4.79 16.66
CA PHE A 5 34.68 -4.19 16.88
C PHE A 5 35.62 -5.15 17.64
N ASN A 6 35.09 -5.93 18.58
CA ASN A 6 35.87 -6.96 19.26
C ASN A 6 36.36 -8.03 18.28
N ILE A 7 35.47 -8.52 17.41
CA ILE A 7 35.82 -9.52 16.40
C ILE A 7 36.86 -8.94 15.43
N LEU A 8 36.69 -7.70 14.99
CA LEU A 8 37.62 -7.06 14.05
C LEU A 8 39.03 -6.93 14.63
N GLN A 9 39.16 -6.48 15.88
CA GLN A 9 40.44 -6.36 16.58
C GLN A 9 41.07 -7.74 16.85
N LYS A 10 40.28 -8.76 17.18
CA LYS A 10 40.77 -10.14 17.32
C LYS A 10 41.24 -10.75 16.00
N CYS A 11 40.53 -10.50 14.89
CA CYS A 11 40.96 -10.93 13.55
C CYS A 11 42.25 -10.23 13.09
N ALA A 12 42.59 -9.08 13.69
CA ALA A 12 43.81 -8.33 13.44
C ALA A 12 44.96 -8.71 14.39
N HIS A 13 44.75 -9.68 15.29
CA HIS A 13 45.70 -10.07 16.34
C HIS A 13 46.09 -8.91 17.28
N SER A 14 45.20 -7.91 17.47
CA SER A 14 45.43 -6.84 18.44
C SER A 14 45.45 -7.41 19.86
N THR A 15 46.51 -7.11 20.61
CA THR A 15 46.71 -7.56 22.00
C THR A 15 45.80 -6.82 22.98
N THR A 16 45.54 -5.54 22.72
CA THR A 16 44.58 -4.71 23.45
C THR A 16 43.30 -4.54 22.62
N ILE A 17 42.14 -4.77 23.24
CA ILE A 17 40.84 -4.44 22.65
C ILE A 17 40.47 -3.06 23.17
N THR A 18 40.36 -2.08 22.28
CA THR A 18 40.03 -0.69 22.64
C THR A 18 38.69 -0.29 22.01
N TYR A 19 37.87 0.43 22.77
CA TYR A 19 36.70 1.11 22.23
C TYR A 19 37.01 2.55 21.85
N PRO A 20 36.37 3.10 20.82
CA PRO A 20 36.53 4.49 20.44
C PRO A 20 35.95 5.50 21.45
N ASP A 21 35.26 5.04 22.50
CA ASP A 21 34.87 5.87 23.66
C ASP A 21 35.89 5.76 24.82
N GLU A 22 36.92 4.93 24.67
CA GLU A 22 38.04 4.77 25.61
C GLU A 22 39.31 5.36 24.96
N PRO A 23 40.18 6.05 25.72
CA PRO A 23 41.45 6.53 25.19
C PRO A 23 42.27 5.35 24.65
N LEU A 24 42.96 5.56 23.53
CA LEU A 24 43.89 4.60 22.93
C LEU A 24 44.97 4.26 23.95
N GLN A 25 44.79 3.16 24.68
CA GLN A 25 45.89 2.56 25.43
C GLN A 25 46.76 1.80 24.44
N ILE A 26 47.58 2.56 23.69
CA ILE A 26 48.72 1.99 22.97
C ILE A 26 49.68 1.56 24.07
N ASN A 27 49.56 0.30 24.51
CA ASN A 27 50.56 -0.26 25.40
C ASN A 27 51.86 -0.27 24.59
N THR A 28 52.84 0.53 24.97
CA THR A 28 54.17 0.61 24.33
C THR A 28 54.92 -0.74 24.36
N LYS A 29 54.32 -1.76 24.99
CA LYS A 29 54.70 -3.18 24.89
C LYS A 29 54.23 -3.87 23.60
N ILE A 30 53.73 -3.16 22.57
CA ILE A 30 53.57 -3.72 21.21
C ILE A 30 54.97 -3.86 20.58
N LEU A 31 55.76 -4.79 21.11
CA LEU A 31 56.82 -5.48 20.40
C LEU A 31 56.22 -6.82 19.99
N PRO A 32 55.94 -7.05 18.69
CA PRO A 32 55.31 -8.29 18.24
C PRO A 32 56.22 -9.50 18.47
N ALA A 33 55.60 -10.62 18.80
CA ALA A 33 56.25 -11.92 18.88
C ALA A 33 56.89 -12.29 17.52
N LYS A 34 58.22 -12.35 17.50
CA LYS A 34 59.16 -13.09 16.62
C LYS A 34 59.00 -13.11 15.07
N HIS A 35 57.96 -12.56 14.45
CA HIS A 35 57.88 -12.42 12.98
C HIS A 35 57.50 -11.00 12.55
N ASN A 36 58.41 -10.34 11.81
CA ASN A 36 58.30 -9.05 11.13
C ASN A 36 57.55 -7.91 11.88
N PRO A 37 58.18 -7.29 12.90
CA PRO A 37 57.53 -6.43 13.90
C PRO A 37 56.90 -5.13 13.36
N ASN A 38 57.40 -4.58 12.25
CA ASN A 38 56.83 -3.36 11.66
C ASN A 38 55.47 -3.62 11.00
N TYR A 39 55.29 -4.79 10.39
CA TYR A 39 54.10 -5.11 9.59
C TYR A 39 52.85 -5.35 10.47
N ASP A 40 53.01 -6.02 11.60
CA ASP A 40 51.90 -6.29 12.52
C ASP A 40 51.44 -5.04 13.26
N PHE A 41 52.36 -4.14 13.62
CA PHE A 41 52.01 -2.85 14.22
C PHE A 41 51.14 -1.99 13.28
N ILE A 42 51.53 -1.89 12.01
CA ILE A 42 50.79 -1.12 11.00
C ILE A 42 49.36 -1.63 10.82
N LYS A 43 49.17 -2.96 10.80
CA LYS A 43 47.83 -3.57 10.71
C LYS A 43 46.95 -3.20 11.89
N VAL A 44 47.49 -3.26 13.11
CA VAL A 44 46.76 -2.92 14.33
C VAL A 44 46.33 -1.45 14.32
N CYS A 45 47.23 -0.53 13.96
CA CYS A 45 46.90 0.90 13.84
C CYS A 45 45.82 1.15 12.78
N TYR A 46 45.88 0.46 11.64
CA TYR A 46 44.87 0.61 10.59
C TYR A 46 43.50 0.09 11.02
N VAL A 47 43.46 -1.07 11.67
CA VAL A 47 42.22 -1.65 12.19
C VAL A 47 41.62 -0.76 13.26
N TYR A 48 42.43 -0.15 14.12
CA TYR A 48 41.96 0.87 15.05
C TYR A 48 41.38 2.10 14.34
N ASN A 49 42.04 2.59 13.28
CA ASN A 49 41.53 3.69 12.46
C ASN A 49 40.17 3.34 11.83
N ILE A 50 40.01 2.12 11.30
CA ILE A 50 38.71 1.62 10.80
C ILE A 50 37.66 1.67 11.91
N VAL A 51 37.95 1.16 13.10
CA VAL A 51 37.02 1.18 14.24
C VAL A 51 36.59 2.61 14.56
N CYS A 52 37.53 3.55 14.62
CA CYS A 52 37.25 4.96 14.87
C CYS A 52 36.39 5.59 13.77
N LYS A 53 36.72 5.36 12.49
CA LYS A 53 35.92 5.86 11.36
C LYS A 53 34.49 5.32 11.40
N ILE A 54 34.32 4.01 11.63
CA ILE A 54 32.98 3.41 11.72
C ILE A 54 32.20 4.01 12.90
N HIS A 55 32.85 4.25 14.03
CA HIS A 55 32.20 4.87 15.19
C HIS A 55 31.83 6.33 14.97
N LYS A 56 32.71 7.11 14.34
CA LYS A 56 32.44 8.49 13.94
C LYS A 56 31.23 8.55 13.02
N GLU A 57 31.19 7.73 11.98
CA GLU A 57 30.06 7.62 11.04
C GLU A 57 28.77 7.20 11.75
N TYR A 58 28.85 6.25 12.68
CA TYR A 58 27.71 5.84 13.48
C TYR A 58 27.17 6.98 14.38
N LYS A 59 28.05 7.81 14.96
CA LYS A 59 27.68 8.99 15.77
C LYS A 59 27.14 10.15 14.93
N THR A 60 27.73 10.49 13.79
CA THR A 60 27.26 11.59 12.92
C THR A 60 25.86 11.29 12.36
N THR A 61 25.58 10.03 12.01
CA THR A 61 24.23 9.59 11.58
C THR A 61 23.17 9.70 12.69
N LYS A 62 23.58 9.84 13.96
CA LYS A 62 22.69 10.02 15.12
C LYS A 62 22.15 11.45 15.22
N LEU A 63 22.92 12.45 14.79
CA LEU A 63 22.55 13.87 14.85
C LEU A 63 21.61 14.30 13.70
N ASN A 64 21.78 13.73 12.50
CA ASN A 64 21.16 14.27 11.28
C ASN A 64 19.93 13.50 10.76
N SER A 65 19.30 12.60 11.52
CA SER A 65 18.15 11.82 11.00
C SER A 65 17.05 11.50 12.01
N LYS A 66 15.78 11.73 11.60
CA LYS A 66 14.56 11.11 12.17
C LYS A 66 14.79 9.62 12.47
N PRO A 67 14.16 9.02 13.49
CA PRO A 67 14.64 7.81 14.16
C PRO A 67 14.55 6.57 13.24
N LYS A 68 15.54 6.39 12.35
CA LYS A 68 15.72 5.13 11.63
C LYS A 68 16.18 4.06 12.64
N PRO A 69 15.68 2.81 12.53
CA PRO A 69 16.05 1.75 13.46
C PRO A 69 17.57 1.58 13.54
N ASN A 70 18.08 1.45 14.76
CA ASN A 70 19.50 1.50 15.12
C ASN A 70 20.41 0.53 14.32
N ILE A 71 19.82 -0.57 13.82
CA ILE A 71 20.51 -1.62 13.07
C ILE A 71 20.97 -1.14 11.68
N TYR A 72 20.17 -0.32 10.99
CA TYR A 72 20.52 0.20 9.66
C TYR A 72 21.67 1.20 9.72
N LYS A 73 21.75 1.98 10.80
CA LYS A 73 22.82 2.97 11.02
C LYS A 73 24.18 2.28 11.16
N ALA A 74 24.24 1.24 11.98
CA ALA A 74 25.43 0.41 12.17
C ALA A 74 25.90 -0.27 10.88
N ALA A 75 24.98 -0.87 10.11
CA ALA A 75 25.31 -1.50 8.84
C ALA A 75 25.81 -0.49 7.80
N ASN A 76 25.13 0.66 7.67
CA ASN A 76 25.53 1.71 6.73
C ASN A 76 26.89 2.31 7.06
N ALA A 77 27.19 2.55 8.33
CA ALA A 77 28.51 3.03 8.76
C ALA A 77 29.63 2.06 8.35
N LYS A 78 29.43 0.75 8.57
CA LYS A 78 30.37 -0.28 8.11
C LYS A 78 30.54 -0.28 6.59
N ILE A 79 29.43 -0.22 5.84
CA ILE A 79 29.44 -0.25 4.37
C ILE A 79 30.11 1.02 3.80
N LYS A 80 29.86 2.19 4.39
CA LYS A 80 30.46 3.45 3.96
C LYS A 80 31.98 3.42 4.14
N VAL A 81 32.46 3.04 5.33
CA VAL A 81 33.91 2.88 5.57
C VAL A 81 34.52 1.80 4.68
N PHE A 82 33.81 0.68 4.46
CA PHE A 82 34.26 -0.33 3.50
C PHE A 82 34.40 0.23 2.08
N ARG A 83 33.42 1.01 1.60
CA ARG A 83 33.47 1.67 0.29
C ARG A 83 34.64 2.66 0.21
N GLU A 84 34.93 3.41 1.26
CA GLU A 84 36.09 4.31 1.31
C GLU A 84 37.41 3.53 1.19
N ILE A 85 37.57 2.43 1.92
CA ILE A 85 38.75 1.56 1.84
C ILE A 85 38.91 1.02 0.41
N VAL A 86 37.82 0.60 -0.23
CA VAL A 86 37.84 0.05 -1.59
C VAL A 86 38.13 1.15 -2.62
N LYS A 87 37.43 2.30 -2.55
CA LYS A 87 37.48 3.39 -3.52
C LYS A 87 38.68 4.31 -3.40
N SER A 88 39.45 4.29 -2.31
CA SER A 88 40.63 5.15 -2.20
C SER A 88 41.67 4.76 -3.27
N LYS A 89 41.66 5.47 -4.41
CA LYS A 89 42.71 5.43 -5.42
C LYS A 89 43.90 6.33 -5.03
N ASN A 90 43.67 7.32 -4.16
CA ASN A 90 44.67 8.29 -3.70
C ASN A 90 45.25 7.98 -2.31
N SER A 91 45.18 6.72 -1.86
CA SER A 91 45.84 6.37 -0.61
C SER A 91 47.36 6.39 -0.79
N PRO A 92 48.14 6.82 0.23
CA PRO A 92 49.60 6.83 0.16
C PRO A 92 50.12 5.48 -0.35
N MET A 93 51.16 5.48 -1.20
CA MET A 93 51.69 4.30 -1.89
C MET A 93 51.91 3.07 -0.97
N PHE A 94 52.21 3.32 0.31
CA PHE A 94 52.35 2.34 1.39
C PHE A 94 51.07 1.57 1.73
N LEU A 95 49.90 2.21 1.62
CA LEU A 95 48.59 1.65 1.96
C LEU A 95 48.11 0.62 0.95
N ASN A 96 48.50 0.77 -0.33
CA ASN A 96 48.14 -0.18 -1.38
C ASN A 96 48.76 -1.57 -1.12
N LYS A 97 49.94 -1.63 -0.49
CA LYS A 97 50.61 -2.89 -0.12
C LYS A 97 49.81 -3.70 0.92
N TYR A 98 49.07 -3.03 1.81
CA TYR A 98 48.35 -3.67 2.92
C TYR A 98 46.84 -3.72 2.74
N LYS A 99 46.33 -3.10 1.67
CA LYS A 99 44.91 -3.00 1.35
C LYS A 99 44.24 -4.38 1.26
N SER A 100 44.88 -5.35 0.61
CA SER A 100 44.38 -6.72 0.48
C SER A 100 44.26 -7.41 1.84
N ASP A 101 45.28 -7.29 2.70
CA ASP A 101 45.30 -7.88 4.04
C ASP A 101 44.23 -7.28 4.94
N ILE A 102 44.07 -5.96 4.89
CA ILE A 102 43.03 -5.24 5.63
C ILE A 102 41.64 -5.67 5.16
N LEU A 103 41.41 -5.76 3.85
CA LEU A 103 40.15 -6.24 3.29
C LEU A 103 39.88 -7.69 3.70
N ASN A 104 40.92 -8.53 3.77
CA ASN A 104 40.83 -9.89 4.28
C ASN A 104 40.46 -9.93 5.76
N ILE A 105 41.08 -9.10 6.60
CA ILE A 105 40.76 -8.99 8.04
C ILE A 105 39.31 -8.52 8.23
N PHE A 106 38.90 -7.46 7.51
CA PHE A 106 37.54 -6.94 7.57
C PHE A 106 36.51 -7.99 7.11
N SER A 107 36.80 -8.69 6.01
CA SER A 107 35.93 -9.74 5.48
C SER A 107 35.82 -10.93 6.43
N LYS A 108 36.93 -11.37 7.03
CA LYS A 108 36.95 -12.40 8.07
C LYS A 108 36.10 -11.97 9.27
N ALA A 109 36.31 -10.75 9.76
CA ALA A 109 35.56 -10.23 10.89
C ALA A 109 34.05 -10.15 10.61
N GLN A 110 33.67 -9.70 9.41
CA GLN A 110 32.28 -9.62 8.99
C GLN A 110 31.64 -11.01 8.87
N ARG A 111 32.34 -11.99 8.29
CA ARG A 111 31.89 -13.40 8.22
C ARG A 111 31.69 -13.99 9.61
N THR A 112 32.66 -13.81 10.51
CA THR A 112 32.60 -14.30 11.89
C THR A 112 31.44 -13.66 12.66
N TYR A 113 31.24 -12.34 12.51
CA TYR A 113 30.12 -11.64 13.12
C TYR A 113 28.75 -12.19 12.65
N TYR A 114 28.60 -12.43 11.35
CA TYR A 114 27.37 -13.03 10.81
C TYR A 114 27.18 -14.48 11.26
N ALA A 115 28.26 -15.27 11.37
CA ALA A 115 28.20 -16.63 11.90
C ALA A 115 27.68 -16.64 13.35
N PHE A 116 28.20 -15.77 14.23
CA PHE A 116 27.69 -15.63 15.60
C PHE A 116 26.25 -15.12 15.65
N THR A 117 25.88 -14.20 14.76
CA THR A 117 24.49 -13.71 14.67
C THR A 117 23.53 -14.84 14.29
N ARG A 118 23.91 -15.68 13.32
CA ARG A 118 23.17 -16.87 12.92
C ARG A 118 23.09 -17.89 14.04
N LEU A 119 24.19 -18.15 14.75
CA LEU A 119 24.22 -19.03 15.92
C LEU A 119 23.25 -18.54 17.00
N ALA A 120 23.29 -17.24 17.32
CA ALA A 120 22.39 -16.65 18.31
C ALA A 120 20.91 -16.79 17.89
N HIS A 121 20.60 -16.69 16.59
CA HIS A 121 19.26 -16.93 16.08
C HIS A 121 18.83 -18.41 16.23
N LEU A 122 19.70 -19.36 15.85
CA LEU A 122 19.43 -20.80 16.02
C LEU A 122 19.24 -21.17 17.50
N PHE A 123 20.03 -20.58 18.39
CA PHE A 123 19.88 -20.76 19.83
C PHE A 123 18.52 -20.26 20.32
N ARG A 124 18.10 -19.06 19.89
CA ARG A 124 16.78 -18.50 20.22
C ARG A 124 15.63 -19.39 19.75
N LEU A 125 15.70 -19.92 18.53
CA LEU A 125 14.70 -20.87 18.00
C LEU A 125 14.54 -22.12 18.87
N LYS A 126 15.66 -22.64 19.40
CA LYS A 126 15.66 -23.83 20.27
C LYS A 126 15.19 -23.51 21.70
N LYS A 127 15.64 -22.38 22.26
CA LYS A 127 15.42 -22.02 23.67
C LYS A 127 14.03 -21.47 23.96
N TYR A 128 13.47 -20.65 23.07
CA TYR A 128 12.23 -19.93 23.37
C TYR A 128 11.01 -20.87 23.39
N LYS A 129 10.04 -20.55 24.26
CA LYS A 129 8.79 -21.29 24.39
C LYS A 129 7.87 -20.99 23.21
N THR A 130 7.18 -22.02 22.71
CA THR A 130 6.09 -21.85 21.74
C THR A 130 4.82 -21.44 22.49
N VAL A 131 4.28 -20.29 22.14
CA VAL A 131 3.07 -19.72 22.77
C VAL A 131 1.84 -20.05 21.93
N VAL A 132 1.96 -19.95 20.60
CA VAL A 132 0.87 -20.20 19.67
C VAL A 132 1.19 -21.43 18.84
N THR A 133 0.29 -22.41 18.87
CA THR A 133 0.42 -23.72 18.20
C THR A 133 -0.70 -23.99 17.20
N GLU A 134 -1.72 -23.15 17.15
CA GLU A 134 -2.90 -23.32 16.29
C GLU A 134 -3.04 -22.11 15.35
N ASP A 135 -3.70 -22.32 14.21
CA ASP A 135 -4.00 -21.26 13.25
C ASP A 135 -5.26 -20.46 13.64
N LEU A 136 -5.62 -19.44 12.85
CA LEU A 136 -6.81 -18.63 13.12
C LEU A 136 -8.14 -19.42 13.04
N SER A 137 -8.11 -20.62 12.45
CA SER A 137 -9.26 -21.53 12.33
C SER A 137 -9.20 -22.69 13.34
N MET A 138 -8.33 -22.58 14.36
CA MET A 138 -8.10 -23.61 15.40
C MET A 138 -7.54 -24.93 14.88
N ASN A 139 -6.89 -24.94 13.71
CA ASN A 139 -6.15 -26.11 13.24
C ASN A 139 -4.75 -26.15 13.83
N PRO A 140 -4.23 -27.31 14.25
CA PRO A 140 -2.89 -27.43 14.78
C PRO A 140 -1.83 -27.17 13.69
N LEU A 141 -0.90 -26.26 13.97
CA LEU A 141 0.20 -25.92 13.08
C LEU A 141 1.41 -26.81 13.37
N ASN A 142 1.86 -27.53 12.34
CA ASN A 142 3.10 -28.28 12.42
C ASN A 142 4.31 -27.37 12.12
N ILE A 143 5.29 -27.36 13.03
CA ILE A 143 6.53 -26.58 12.95
C ILE A 143 7.37 -26.96 11.71
N THR A 144 7.33 -28.23 11.28
CA THR A 144 8.13 -28.71 10.15
C THR A 144 7.48 -28.46 8.79
N HIS A 145 6.21 -28.05 8.79
CA HIS A 145 5.45 -27.94 7.56
C HIS A 145 5.92 -26.73 6.72
N LYS A 146 5.94 -26.92 5.38
CA LYS A 146 6.42 -25.90 4.43
C LYS A 146 5.65 -24.59 4.55
N ASN A 147 4.35 -24.65 4.84
CA ASN A 147 3.47 -23.49 4.92
C ASN A 147 3.32 -22.89 6.33
N THR A 148 4.15 -23.34 7.29
CA THR A 148 4.20 -22.75 8.63
C THR A 148 5.35 -21.77 8.70
N PHE A 149 5.12 -20.61 9.29
CA PHE A 149 6.11 -19.59 9.59
C PHE A 149 6.27 -19.45 11.11
N ILE A 150 7.51 -19.33 11.56
CA ILE A 150 7.85 -19.15 12.98
C ILE A 150 8.30 -17.71 13.16
N LEU A 151 7.49 -16.92 13.84
CA LEU A 151 7.84 -15.56 14.24
C LEU A 151 8.39 -15.59 15.68
N ILE A 152 9.54 -14.95 15.88
CA ILE A 152 10.16 -14.81 17.21
C ILE A 152 10.04 -13.36 17.65
N GLN A 153 9.24 -13.11 18.68
CA GLN A 153 9.08 -11.79 19.30
C GLN A 153 8.99 -11.94 20.82
N ASN A 154 9.50 -10.97 21.57
CA ASN A 154 9.43 -10.93 23.04
C ASN A 154 9.83 -12.26 23.73
N ASN A 155 10.90 -12.91 23.24
CA ASN A 155 11.40 -14.22 23.73
C ASN A 155 10.41 -15.39 23.61
N SER A 156 9.43 -15.28 22.72
CA SER A 156 8.39 -16.28 22.46
C SER A 156 8.34 -16.64 20.97
N LYS A 157 7.92 -17.87 20.67
CA LYS A 157 7.65 -18.34 19.31
C LYS A 157 6.14 -18.31 19.05
N TYR A 158 5.78 -17.67 17.94
CA TYR A 158 4.42 -17.62 17.40
C TYR A 158 4.41 -18.36 16.07
N LEU A 159 3.63 -19.43 16.00
CA LEU A 159 3.42 -20.14 14.74
C LEU A 159 2.29 -19.47 13.97
N PHE A 160 2.51 -19.27 12.68
CA PHE A 160 1.50 -18.77 11.76
C PHE A 160 1.41 -19.68 10.54
N SER A 161 0.20 -19.88 10.01
CA SER A 161 0.04 -20.29 8.63
C SER A 161 0.55 -19.16 7.72
N LEU A 162 1.20 -19.52 6.60
CA LEU A 162 1.62 -18.54 5.60
C LEU A 162 0.46 -17.70 5.07
N ASN A 163 -0.75 -18.27 4.98
CA ASN A 163 -1.93 -17.50 4.55
C ASN A 163 -2.31 -16.44 5.56
N ASP A 164 -2.29 -16.80 6.85
CA ASP A 164 -2.70 -15.89 7.91
C ASP A 164 -1.74 -14.71 8.01
N ILE A 165 -0.43 -14.98 7.99
CA ILE A 165 0.57 -13.92 8.09
C ILE A 165 0.57 -13.01 6.86
N VAL A 166 0.34 -13.56 5.66
CA VAL A 166 0.17 -12.77 4.44
C VAL A 166 -1.09 -11.91 4.54
N LYS A 167 -2.21 -12.47 4.98
CA LYS A 167 -3.47 -11.73 5.14
C LYS A 167 -3.35 -10.62 6.19
N ILE A 168 -2.62 -10.84 7.27
CA ILE A 168 -2.31 -9.81 8.28
C ILE A 168 -1.53 -8.65 7.65
N ILE A 169 -0.49 -8.96 6.86
CA ILE A 169 0.30 -7.95 6.15
C ILE A 169 -0.58 -7.19 5.14
N GLU A 170 -1.30 -7.90 4.29
CA GLU A 170 -2.18 -7.29 3.27
C GLU A 170 -3.23 -6.38 3.89
N THR A 171 -3.90 -6.83 4.96
CA THR A 171 -4.95 -6.03 5.63
C THR A 171 -4.39 -4.74 6.20
N SER A 172 -3.16 -4.79 6.74
CA SER A 172 -2.49 -3.61 7.30
C SER A 172 -2.02 -2.64 6.21
N VAL A 173 -1.45 -3.18 5.13
CA VAL A 173 -0.80 -2.41 4.07
C VAL A 173 -1.80 -1.87 3.05
N THR A 174 -2.96 -2.53 2.88
CA THR A 174 -4.10 -2.05 2.05
C THR A 174 -5.12 -1.25 2.86
N HIS A 175 -4.74 -0.79 4.06
CA HIS A 175 -5.61 0.09 4.83
C HIS A 175 -5.79 1.41 4.08
N ALA A 176 -7.04 1.76 3.80
CA ALA A 176 -7.39 2.95 3.04
C ALA A 176 -8.76 3.48 3.49
N PRO A 177 -8.83 4.26 4.59
CA PRO A 177 -10.07 4.91 4.99
C PRO A 177 -10.54 5.84 3.86
N ASP A 178 -11.85 5.86 3.59
CA ASP A 178 -12.45 6.69 2.54
C ASP A 178 -11.79 6.58 1.15
N PHE A 179 -11.21 5.40 0.84
CA PHE A 179 -10.50 5.09 -0.40
C PHE A 179 -9.16 5.85 -0.59
N PHE A 180 -8.65 6.50 0.45
CA PHE A 180 -7.32 7.11 0.46
C PHE A 180 -6.30 6.15 1.10
N PRO A 181 -5.27 5.69 0.36
CA PRO A 181 -4.30 4.74 0.91
C PRO A 181 -3.53 5.30 2.11
N GLU A 182 -3.69 4.67 3.26
CA GLU A 182 -2.97 4.97 4.50
C GLU A 182 -2.38 3.69 5.11
N PRO A 183 -1.32 3.11 4.49
CA PRO A 183 -0.77 1.84 4.95
C PRO A 183 -0.31 1.89 6.42
N LYS A 184 -0.69 0.87 7.18
CA LYS A 184 -0.32 0.72 8.58
C LYS A 184 0.75 -0.37 8.75
N PRO A 185 1.62 -0.26 9.78
CA PRO A 185 2.59 -1.30 10.07
C PRO A 185 1.85 -2.60 10.42
N ALA A 186 2.22 -3.69 9.75
CA ALA A 186 1.69 -5.01 10.07
C ALA A 186 2.13 -5.41 11.47
N LYS A 187 1.18 -5.83 12.31
CA LYS A 187 1.42 -6.21 13.71
C LYS A 187 1.07 -7.66 13.94
N ASN A 188 1.78 -8.28 14.87
CA ASN A 188 1.41 -9.59 15.36
C ASN A 188 0.13 -9.47 16.22
N PRO A 189 -0.95 -10.19 15.89
CA PRO A 189 -2.23 -10.09 16.59
C PRO A 189 -2.17 -10.53 18.06
N PHE A 190 -1.19 -11.35 18.46
CA PHE A 190 -1.09 -11.90 19.81
C PHE A 190 -0.42 -10.98 20.83
N ASN A 191 0.45 -10.06 20.37
CA ASN A 191 1.21 -9.17 21.25
C ASN A 191 1.19 -7.70 20.79
N ASN A 192 0.52 -7.40 19.67
CA ASN A 192 0.43 -6.07 19.07
C ASN A 192 1.79 -5.44 18.68
N GLU A 193 2.85 -6.26 18.57
CA GLU A 193 4.18 -5.79 18.17
C GLU A 193 4.30 -5.72 16.65
N PRO A 194 4.89 -4.65 16.09
CA PRO A 194 5.09 -4.52 14.64
C PRO A 194 6.09 -5.55 14.12
N LEU A 195 5.80 -6.08 12.93
CA LEU A 195 6.76 -6.89 12.18
C LEU A 195 7.91 -6.01 11.72
N ASN A 196 9.13 -6.43 12.03
CA ASN A 196 10.29 -5.70 11.56
C ASN A 196 10.56 -6.02 10.07
N VAL A 197 11.35 -5.19 9.41
CA VAL A 197 11.66 -5.37 7.99
C VAL A 197 12.37 -6.71 7.71
N ALA A 198 13.21 -7.21 8.61
CA ALA A 198 13.84 -8.52 8.46
C ALA A 198 12.80 -9.66 8.53
N ASP A 199 11.80 -9.55 9.40
CA ASP A 199 10.67 -10.47 9.46
C ASP A 199 9.91 -10.44 8.12
N LEU A 200 9.63 -9.26 7.58
CA LEU A 200 8.96 -9.10 6.28
C LEU A 200 9.75 -9.74 5.13
N TYR A 201 11.08 -9.58 5.08
CA TYR A 201 11.93 -10.28 4.11
C TYR A 201 11.85 -11.79 4.28
N ASN A 202 11.94 -12.29 5.52
CA ASN A 202 11.88 -13.72 5.81
C ASN A 202 10.52 -14.31 5.38
N ILE A 203 9.43 -13.59 5.64
CA ILE A 203 8.07 -13.98 5.22
C ILE A 203 7.96 -13.99 3.69
N TYR A 204 8.46 -12.93 3.03
CA TYR A 204 8.42 -12.83 1.57
C TYR A 204 9.20 -13.97 0.89
N PHE A 205 10.43 -14.24 1.31
CA PHE A 205 11.22 -15.32 0.72
C PHE A 205 10.63 -16.70 1.03
N LYS A 206 10.02 -16.88 2.21
CA LYS A 206 9.28 -18.10 2.55
C LYS A 206 8.08 -18.30 1.63
N MET A 207 7.29 -17.25 1.39
CA MET A 207 6.18 -17.25 0.44
C MET A 207 6.67 -17.53 -0.99
N LYS A 208 7.76 -16.88 -1.44
CA LYS A 208 8.35 -17.10 -2.76
C LYS A 208 8.84 -18.54 -2.97
N SER A 209 9.31 -19.18 -1.91
CA SER A 209 9.73 -20.59 -1.95
C SER A 209 8.57 -21.58 -1.90
N SER A 210 7.35 -21.12 -1.61
CA SER A 210 6.16 -21.95 -1.59
C SER A 210 5.59 -22.09 -3.01
N GLU A 211 4.90 -23.20 -3.28
CA GLU A 211 4.22 -23.47 -4.56
C GLU A 211 2.94 -22.63 -4.76
N ARG A 212 2.69 -21.64 -3.88
CA ARG A 212 1.47 -20.84 -3.87
C ARG A 212 1.56 -19.66 -4.81
N ILE A 213 0.40 -19.21 -5.29
CA ILE A 213 0.27 -17.96 -6.03
C ILE A 213 0.69 -16.81 -5.10
N MET A 214 1.65 -16.03 -5.58
CA MET A 214 2.20 -14.88 -4.87
C MET A 214 1.14 -13.79 -4.74
N SER A 215 1.02 -13.22 -3.53
CA SER A 215 0.21 -12.02 -3.35
C SER A 215 0.82 -10.84 -4.12
N THR A 216 0.03 -10.23 -5.00
CA THR A 216 0.45 -9.04 -5.75
C THR A 216 0.75 -7.88 -4.81
N THR A 217 -0.11 -7.65 -3.82
CA THR A 217 0.07 -6.61 -2.79
C THR A 217 1.40 -6.78 -2.04
N VAL A 218 1.69 -7.99 -1.56
CA VAL A 218 2.94 -8.24 -0.81
C VAL A 218 4.16 -8.14 -1.72
N HIS A 219 4.03 -8.54 -2.99
CA HIS A 219 5.10 -8.38 -3.97
C HIS A 219 5.41 -6.90 -4.25
N LEU A 220 4.39 -6.07 -4.51
CA LEU A 220 4.56 -4.62 -4.70
C LEU A 220 5.14 -3.95 -3.44
N TYR A 221 4.74 -4.42 -2.25
CA TYR A 221 5.30 -3.94 -0.99
C TYR A 221 6.79 -4.30 -0.82
N PHE A 222 7.19 -5.51 -1.25
CA PHE A 222 8.59 -5.91 -1.33
C PHE A 222 9.40 -5.06 -2.32
N LEU A 223 8.86 -4.77 -3.52
CA LEU A 223 9.53 -3.91 -4.51
C LEU A 223 9.76 -2.50 -3.98
N SER A 224 8.90 -2.04 -3.08
CA SER A 224 9.04 -0.77 -2.37
C SER A 224 9.98 -0.85 -1.16
N ASN A 225 10.79 -1.92 -1.03
CA ASN A 225 11.67 -2.19 0.11
C ASN A 225 10.96 -2.19 1.47
N PHE A 226 9.69 -2.60 1.50
CA PHE A 226 8.82 -2.51 2.68
C PHE A 226 8.72 -1.10 3.27
N ASN A 227 8.88 -0.06 2.44
CA ASN A 227 8.63 1.32 2.81
C ASN A 227 7.16 1.65 2.52
N MET A 228 6.38 1.89 3.58
CA MET A 228 4.94 2.17 3.49
C MET A 228 4.64 3.43 2.66
N THR A 229 5.42 4.49 2.81
CA THR A 229 5.22 5.76 2.07
C THR A 229 5.49 5.56 0.58
N LEU A 230 6.63 4.94 0.24
CA LEU A 230 6.98 4.67 -1.16
C LEU A 230 5.98 3.70 -1.80
N PHE A 231 5.52 2.72 -1.03
CA PHE A 231 4.52 1.76 -1.46
C PHE A 231 3.17 2.43 -1.77
N ALA A 232 2.69 3.29 -0.88
CA ALA A 232 1.44 4.03 -1.06
C ALA A 232 1.50 4.88 -2.33
N LEU A 233 2.56 5.67 -2.49
CA LEU A 233 2.74 6.58 -3.63
C LEU A 233 2.81 5.83 -4.97
N ASN A 234 3.63 4.78 -5.04
CA ASN A 234 3.85 4.09 -6.32
C ASN A 234 2.67 3.19 -6.74
N ASN A 235 1.81 2.80 -5.79
CA ASN A 235 0.73 1.83 -6.04
C ASN A 235 -0.64 2.40 -5.67
N GLU A 236 -0.79 3.72 -5.57
CA GLU A 236 -2.04 4.39 -5.20
C GLU A 236 -3.25 3.93 -6.03
N PRO A 237 -3.20 3.86 -7.38
CA PRO A 237 -4.34 3.42 -8.18
C PRO A 237 -4.76 1.99 -7.84
N PHE A 238 -3.79 1.09 -7.71
CA PHE A 238 -4.02 -0.32 -7.37
C PHE A 238 -4.64 -0.48 -5.98
N LEU A 239 -4.13 0.25 -4.99
CA LEU A 239 -4.61 0.20 -3.61
C LEU A 239 -6.03 0.73 -3.48
N ARG A 240 -6.31 1.83 -4.18
CA ARG A 240 -7.64 2.44 -4.19
C ARG A 240 -8.67 1.52 -4.82
N GLU A 241 -8.38 0.97 -5.99
CA GLU A 241 -9.24 -0.01 -6.67
C GLU A 241 -9.51 -1.24 -5.78
N THR A 242 -8.45 -1.82 -5.20
CA THR A 242 -8.57 -2.98 -4.31
C THR A 242 -9.47 -2.68 -3.11
N THR A 243 -9.38 -1.45 -2.59
CA THR A 243 -10.20 -0.99 -1.46
C THR A 243 -11.65 -0.80 -1.87
N ILE A 244 -11.92 -0.18 -3.02
CA ILE A 244 -13.27 -0.04 -3.58
C ILE A 244 -13.91 -1.41 -3.80
N GLN A 245 -13.16 -2.36 -4.36
CA GLN A 245 -13.63 -3.72 -4.54
C GLN A 245 -14.00 -4.37 -3.20
N LYS A 246 -13.10 -4.33 -2.21
CA LYS A 246 -13.36 -4.85 -0.85
C LYS A 246 -14.58 -4.20 -0.21
N TYR A 247 -14.75 -2.88 -0.37
CA TYR A 247 -15.90 -2.15 0.17
C TYR A 247 -17.21 -2.68 -0.42
N ILE A 248 -17.29 -2.88 -1.73
CA ILE A 248 -18.55 -3.31 -2.39
C ILE A 248 -18.95 -4.74 -2.02
N TYR A 249 -18.00 -5.63 -1.83
CA TYR A 249 -18.30 -7.03 -1.49
C TYR A 249 -18.52 -7.26 0.01
N ASN A 250 -17.94 -6.43 0.89
CA ASN A 250 -18.00 -6.63 2.34
C ASN A 250 -19.00 -5.71 3.05
N THR A 251 -19.45 -4.62 2.43
CA THR A 251 -20.36 -3.66 3.07
C THR A 251 -21.79 -4.22 3.18
N PRO A 252 -22.49 -3.97 4.31
CA PRO A 252 -23.88 -4.39 4.48
C PRO A 252 -24.82 -3.84 3.41
N THR A 253 -25.83 -4.64 3.07
CA THR A 253 -26.85 -4.34 2.04
C THR A 253 -27.52 -2.98 2.24
N ASP A 254 -27.85 -2.57 3.46
CA ASP A 254 -28.57 -1.31 3.71
C ASP A 254 -27.74 -0.07 3.35
N THR A 255 -26.43 -0.13 3.52
CA THR A 255 -25.54 0.97 3.13
C THR A 255 -25.41 1.02 1.62
N LEU A 256 -25.16 -0.12 0.98
CA LEU A 256 -25.06 -0.22 -0.48
C LEU A 256 -26.37 0.13 -1.19
N TYR A 257 -27.53 -0.17 -0.58
CA TYR A 257 -28.84 0.14 -1.14
C TYR A 257 -29.00 1.63 -1.42
N LYS A 258 -28.57 2.50 -0.49
CA LYS A 258 -28.61 3.96 -0.69
C LYS A 258 -27.77 4.39 -1.89
N SER A 259 -26.57 3.82 -2.01
CA SER A 259 -25.66 4.09 -3.13
C SER A 259 -26.25 3.58 -4.46
N VAL A 260 -26.89 2.41 -4.48
CA VAL A 260 -27.57 1.87 -5.66
C VAL A 260 -28.71 2.79 -6.11
N ILE A 261 -29.57 3.23 -5.19
CA ILE A 261 -30.66 4.15 -5.54
C ILE A 261 -30.11 5.48 -6.10
N THR A 262 -29.03 5.99 -5.51
CA THR A 262 -28.37 7.22 -6.00
C THR A 262 -27.84 7.05 -7.42
N MET A 263 -27.11 5.95 -7.69
CA MET A 263 -26.61 5.59 -9.02
C MET A 263 -27.74 5.42 -10.04
N LEU A 264 -28.86 4.79 -9.67
CA LEU A 264 -29.99 4.61 -10.59
C LEU A 264 -30.70 5.93 -10.91
N LYS A 265 -30.78 6.85 -9.94
CA LYS A 265 -31.39 8.18 -10.12
C LYS A 265 -30.51 9.14 -10.92
N SER A 266 -29.19 9.03 -10.84
CA SER A 266 -28.27 9.90 -11.58
C SER A 266 -28.21 9.56 -13.09
N ASN A 267 -28.48 8.31 -13.48
CA ASN A 267 -28.46 7.93 -14.89
C ASN A 267 -29.80 8.20 -15.61
N HIS A 268 -29.72 8.83 -16.79
CA HIS A 268 -30.87 9.26 -17.59
C HIS A 268 -31.88 8.16 -17.96
N TYR A 269 -31.44 6.91 -18.14
CA TYR A 269 -32.31 5.79 -18.49
C TYR A 269 -32.92 5.16 -17.25
N THR A 270 -32.09 4.78 -16.28
CA THR A 270 -32.56 4.04 -15.10
C THR A 270 -33.39 4.90 -14.14
N ARG A 271 -33.29 6.24 -14.20
CA ARG A 271 -34.19 7.13 -13.47
C ARG A 271 -35.67 6.92 -13.85
N LYS A 272 -35.93 6.35 -15.03
CA LYS A 272 -37.28 6.02 -15.52
C LYS A 272 -37.82 4.69 -14.98
N LEU A 273 -37.02 3.93 -14.22
CA LEU A 273 -37.47 2.67 -13.60
C LEU A 273 -38.35 2.96 -12.37
N PHE A 274 -39.50 2.30 -12.32
CA PHE A 274 -40.40 2.34 -11.16
C PHE A 274 -40.18 1.10 -10.29
N ILE A 275 -39.22 1.19 -9.36
CA ILE A 275 -38.94 0.14 -8.39
C ILE A 275 -39.84 0.36 -7.18
N HIS A 276 -40.67 -0.62 -6.85
CA HIS A 276 -41.60 -0.54 -5.72
C HIS A 276 -40.85 -0.54 -4.38
N ASN A 277 -41.30 0.21 -3.37
CA ASN A 277 -40.63 0.37 -2.08
C ASN A 277 -40.44 -0.97 -1.31
N GLU A 278 -41.39 -1.89 -1.45
CA GLU A 278 -41.32 -3.25 -0.87
C GLU A 278 -40.45 -4.22 -1.68
N PHE A 279 -39.81 -3.79 -2.78
CA PHE A 279 -38.92 -4.66 -3.54
C PHE A 279 -37.75 -5.12 -2.66
N PRO A 280 -37.34 -6.42 -2.70
CA PRO A 280 -36.29 -6.92 -1.83
C PRO A 280 -34.95 -6.18 -2.02
N LYS A 281 -34.52 -5.42 -1.00
CA LYS A 281 -33.27 -4.64 -1.02
C LYS A 281 -32.06 -5.49 -1.36
N LYS A 282 -31.97 -6.69 -0.77
CA LYS A 282 -30.87 -7.64 -1.00
C LYS A 282 -30.75 -8.03 -2.47
N THR A 283 -31.87 -8.42 -3.08
CA THR A 283 -31.91 -8.77 -4.50
C THR A 283 -31.51 -7.59 -5.37
N LEU A 284 -31.97 -6.37 -5.05
CA LEU A 284 -31.58 -5.18 -5.78
C LEU A 284 -30.06 -4.94 -5.72
N VAL A 285 -29.51 -4.96 -4.50
CA VAL A 285 -28.08 -4.74 -4.28
C VAL A 285 -27.25 -5.82 -4.97
N ASP A 286 -27.63 -7.08 -4.88
CA ASP A 286 -26.88 -8.17 -5.50
C ASP A 286 -26.84 -8.07 -7.04
N ILE A 287 -27.95 -7.64 -7.66
CA ILE A 287 -28.03 -7.39 -9.11
C ILE A 287 -27.13 -6.20 -9.51
N PHE A 288 -27.16 -5.12 -8.72
CA PHE A 288 -26.48 -3.87 -9.06
C PHE A 288 -25.05 -3.75 -8.53
N LYS A 289 -24.57 -4.67 -7.68
CA LYS A 289 -23.19 -4.69 -7.16
C LYS A 289 -22.12 -4.52 -8.25
N PRO A 290 -22.17 -5.24 -9.39
CA PRO A 290 -21.21 -5.05 -10.47
C PRO A 290 -21.26 -3.66 -11.07
N PHE A 291 -22.45 -3.06 -11.23
CA PHE A 291 -22.60 -1.69 -11.73
C PHE A 291 -22.08 -0.66 -10.72
N LEU A 292 -22.35 -0.91 -9.44
CA LEU A 292 -21.91 -0.08 -8.34
C LEU A 292 -20.38 0.00 -8.26
N TYR A 293 -19.67 -1.07 -8.64
CA TYR A 293 -18.21 -1.03 -8.78
C TYR A 293 -17.73 0.02 -9.78
N TYR A 294 -18.32 0.09 -10.96
CA TYR A 294 -17.97 1.14 -11.93
C TYR A 294 -18.34 2.52 -11.38
N TYR A 295 -19.51 2.65 -10.75
CA TYR A 295 -19.94 3.91 -10.15
C TYR A 295 -18.95 4.43 -9.09
N TYR A 296 -18.44 3.56 -8.22
CA TYR A 296 -17.45 3.99 -7.22
C TYR A 296 -16.09 4.29 -7.84
N ILE A 297 -15.64 3.52 -8.84
CA ILE A 297 -14.40 3.85 -9.57
C ILE A 297 -14.49 5.24 -10.21
N ILE A 298 -15.61 5.55 -10.88
CA ILE A 298 -15.80 6.85 -11.54
C ILE A 298 -15.74 8.03 -10.55
N ASN A 299 -16.29 7.85 -9.34
CA ASN A 299 -16.41 8.94 -8.36
C ASN A 299 -15.20 9.08 -7.43
N TYR A 300 -14.51 7.98 -7.13
CA TYR A 300 -13.48 7.95 -6.10
C TYR A 300 -12.08 7.63 -6.63
N ASP A 301 -11.93 7.05 -7.84
CA ASP A 301 -10.61 6.76 -8.42
C ASP A 301 -9.89 8.04 -8.91
N ILE A 302 -8.64 7.90 -9.36
CA ILE A 302 -7.80 9.02 -9.79
C ILE A 302 -8.39 9.70 -11.04
N GLN A 303 -8.85 10.94 -10.85
CA GLN A 303 -9.44 11.79 -11.89
C GLN A 303 -8.48 12.02 -13.08
N GLY A 304 -9.06 12.27 -14.26
CA GLY A 304 -8.29 12.59 -15.48
C GLY A 304 -7.62 11.38 -16.17
N THR A 305 -7.91 10.16 -15.74
CA THR A 305 -7.38 8.94 -16.40
C THR A 305 -8.31 8.45 -17.51
N GLU A 306 -7.74 7.97 -18.63
CA GLU A 306 -8.52 7.29 -19.70
C GLU A 306 -9.39 6.15 -19.16
N ARG A 307 -8.89 5.52 -18.09
CA ARG A 307 -9.60 4.50 -17.34
C ARG A 307 -10.96 5.00 -16.86
N ILE A 308 -11.04 6.16 -16.22
CA ILE A 308 -12.33 6.69 -15.75
C ILE A 308 -13.30 6.89 -16.91
N THR A 309 -12.84 7.46 -18.03
CA THR A 309 -13.68 7.66 -19.21
C THR A 309 -14.22 6.33 -19.75
N LYS A 310 -13.36 5.32 -19.87
CA LYS A 310 -13.77 3.97 -20.25
C LYS A 310 -14.81 3.39 -19.29
N TYR A 311 -14.62 3.55 -17.98
CA TYR A 311 -15.56 3.06 -16.97
C TYR A 311 -16.90 3.81 -17.00
N LYS A 312 -16.90 5.13 -17.24
CA LYS A 312 -18.10 5.94 -17.49
C LYS A 312 -18.90 5.39 -18.67
N ASN A 313 -18.24 5.16 -19.80
CA ASN A 313 -18.87 4.64 -21.03
C ASN A 313 -19.46 3.24 -20.79
N ILE A 314 -18.71 2.35 -20.15
CA ILE A 314 -19.18 1.01 -19.80
C ILE A 314 -20.41 1.07 -18.90
N LEU A 315 -20.38 1.88 -17.84
CA LEU A 315 -21.50 2.01 -16.92
C LEU A 315 -22.74 2.56 -17.64
N TYR A 316 -22.58 3.62 -18.42
CA TYR A 316 -23.66 4.24 -19.20
C TYR A 316 -24.32 3.24 -20.15
N LEU A 317 -23.53 2.55 -20.98
CA LEU A 317 -24.04 1.57 -21.94
C LEU A 317 -24.72 0.38 -21.26
N LYS A 318 -24.15 -0.12 -20.15
CA LYS A 318 -24.75 -1.26 -19.44
C LYS A 318 -26.04 -0.88 -18.74
N LEU A 319 -26.13 0.30 -18.12
CA LEU A 319 -27.38 0.78 -17.51
C LEU A 319 -28.46 1.04 -18.57
N LYS A 320 -28.08 1.60 -19.74
CA LYS A 320 -28.99 1.77 -20.88
C LYS A 320 -29.57 0.42 -21.34
N LYS A 321 -28.71 -0.56 -21.64
CA LYS A 321 -29.15 -1.90 -22.08
C LYS A 321 -29.96 -2.63 -21.00
N PHE A 322 -29.59 -2.46 -19.73
CA PHE A 322 -30.37 -3.01 -18.61
C PHE A 322 -31.79 -2.44 -18.60
N TYR A 323 -31.94 -1.13 -18.77
CA TYR A 323 -33.24 -0.47 -18.84
C TYR A 323 -34.06 -0.91 -20.04
N GLU A 324 -33.46 -0.94 -21.23
CA GLU A 324 -34.13 -1.32 -22.49
C GLU A 324 -34.71 -2.73 -22.42
N TYR A 325 -33.98 -3.68 -21.84
CA TYR A 325 -34.41 -5.06 -21.67
C TYR A 325 -35.42 -5.22 -20.52
N ASN A 326 -35.34 -4.39 -19.47
CA ASN A 326 -36.07 -4.60 -18.21
C ASN A 326 -36.92 -3.39 -17.77
N LYS A 327 -37.73 -2.82 -18.67
CA LYS A 327 -38.58 -1.64 -18.39
C LYS A 327 -39.56 -1.83 -17.22
N LEU A 328 -39.95 -3.07 -16.93
CA LEU A 328 -40.89 -3.45 -15.86
C LEU A 328 -40.21 -3.95 -14.59
N PHE A 329 -38.87 -3.86 -14.50
CA PHE A 329 -38.10 -4.33 -13.35
C PHE A 329 -38.56 -3.65 -12.05
N GLY A 330 -38.69 -4.45 -10.98
CA GLY A 330 -39.04 -3.94 -9.65
C GLY A 330 -40.53 -3.66 -9.43
N ARG A 331 -41.40 -3.85 -10.45
CA ARG A 331 -42.86 -3.67 -10.34
C ARG A 331 -43.54 -4.92 -9.76
N LYS A 332 -44.69 -4.72 -9.10
CA LYS A 332 -45.55 -5.82 -8.63
C LYS A 332 -46.25 -6.49 -9.82
N LYS A 333 -46.16 -7.81 -9.90
CA LYS A 333 -46.93 -8.67 -10.81
C LYS A 333 -48.03 -9.34 -9.99
N MET A 334 -49.29 -9.10 -10.36
CA MET A 334 -50.44 -9.78 -9.76
C MET A 334 -50.68 -11.09 -10.50
N HIS A 335 -50.83 -12.19 -9.77
CA HIS A 335 -51.23 -13.47 -10.35
C HIS A 335 -52.75 -13.59 -10.24
N ALA A 336 -53.45 -13.58 -11.38
CA ALA A 336 -54.88 -13.88 -11.37
C ALA A 336 -55.07 -15.37 -11.05
N THR A 337 -55.77 -15.69 -9.97
CA THR A 337 -56.22 -17.05 -9.72
C THR A 337 -57.38 -17.35 -10.67
N PRO A 338 -57.33 -18.43 -11.48
CA PRO A 338 -58.48 -18.83 -12.26
C PRO A 338 -59.61 -19.20 -11.30
N ARG A 339 -60.77 -18.56 -11.44
CA ARG A 339 -62.00 -19.04 -10.78
C ARG A 339 -62.30 -20.42 -11.35
N SER A 340 -62.20 -21.46 -10.53
CA SER A 340 -62.76 -22.78 -10.87
C SER A 340 -64.28 -22.62 -10.91
N SER A 341 -64.85 -22.46 -12.11
CA SER A 341 -66.30 -22.43 -12.29
C SER A 341 -66.82 -23.85 -12.35
N ASN A 342 -67.22 -24.40 -11.21
CA ASN A 342 -68.19 -25.49 -11.21
C ASN A 342 -69.60 -24.89 -11.06
N GLY A 343 -70.38 -24.97 -12.13
CA GLY A 343 -71.86 -24.89 -12.07
C GLY A 343 -72.51 -23.64 -12.66
N ASN A 344 -73.14 -23.84 -13.82
CA ASN A 344 -74.34 -23.20 -14.39
C ASN A 344 -74.66 -21.69 -14.15
N SER A 345 -74.66 -20.98 -15.29
CA SER A 345 -75.68 -20.01 -15.76
C SER A 345 -76.05 -18.77 -14.92
N ASN A 346 -75.81 -17.62 -15.56
CA ASN A 346 -76.59 -16.37 -15.50
C ASN A 346 -76.69 -15.63 -14.17
N SER A 347 -75.59 -14.99 -13.76
CA SER A 347 -75.63 -13.57 -13.36
C SER A 347 -74.22 -12.97 -13.42
N ILE A 348 -74.01 -12.01 -14.33
CA ILE A 348 -72.86 -11.10 -14.23
C ILE A 348 -73.19 -10.14 -13.09
N SER A 349 -72.78 -10.52 -11.89
CA SER A 349 -72.66 -9.59 -10.77
C SER A 349 -71.16 -9.43 -10.46
N PHE A 350 -70.62 -8.25 -10.78
CA PHE A 350 -69.31 -7.82 -10.30
C PHE A 350 -69.39 -7.52 -8.81
N LYS A 351 -69.51 -8.56 -7.98
CA LYS A 351 -69.21 -8.46 -6.57
C LYS A 351 -67.70 -8.58 -6.41
N ILE A 352 -67.03 -7.43 -6.34
CA ILE A 352 -65.67 -7.30 -5.82
C ILE A 352 -65.78 -7.65 -4.32
N SER A 353 -65.67 -8.93 -3.98
CA SER A 353 -65.53 -9.35 -2.60
C SER A 353 -64.14 -8.96 -2.11
N GLN A 354 -64.13 -8.31 -0.96
CA GLN A 354 -62.94 -7.85 -0.25
C GLN A 354 -61.92 -8.98 -0.05
N ARG A 355 -60.67 -8.67 -0.40
CA ARG A 355 -59.44 -9.19 0.23
C ARG A 355 -59.24 -10.71 0.23
N ASP A 356 -59.26 -11.32 -0.95
CA ASP A 356 -58.36 -12.46 -1.15
C ASP A 356 -56.95 -11.89 -1.36
N TRP A 357 -56.00 -12.30 -0.53
CA TRP A 357 -54.58 -11.98 -0.70
C TRP A 357 -54.12 -12.55 -2.04
N VAL A 358 -54.21 -11.75 -3.11
CA VAL A 358 -53.66 -12.13 -4.40
C VAL A 358 -52.16 -12.28 -4.19
N PRO A 359 -51.57 -13.48 -4.40
CA PRO A 359 -50.13 -13.61 -4.32
C PRO A 359 -49.54 -12.67 -5.37
N PHE A 360 -48.74 -11.70 -4.93
CA PHE A 360 -48.00 -10.82 -5.82
C PHE A 360 -46.53 -11.26 -5.80
N SER A 361 -45.88 -11.20 -6.95
CA SER A 361 -44.44 -11.38 -7.05
C SER A 361 -43.83 -10.15 -7.69
N PHE A 362 -42.61 -9.79 -7.34
CA PHE A 362 -41.92 -8.71 -8.03
C PHE A 362 -41.35 -9.20 -9.36
N ASN A 363 -41.33 -8.33 -10.37
CA ASN A 363 -40.58 -8.61 -11.58
C ASN A 363 -39.08 -8.43 -11.30
N SER A 364 -38.40 -9.56 -11.08
CA SER A 364 -36.95 -9.65 -10.89
C SER A 364 -36.23 -10.14 -12.14
N ASN A 365 -36.93 -10.37 -13.26
CA ASN A 365 -36.28 -10.79 -14.50
C ASN A 365 -35.40 -9.64 -14.99
N HIS A 366 -34.13 -9.95 -15.19
CA HIS A 366 -33.14 -8.97 -15.60
C HIS A 366 -32.06 -9.61 -16.49
N ILE A 367 -31.41 -8.78 -17.29
CA ILE A 367 -30.18 -9.18 -17.97
C ILE A 367 -29.02 -9.06 -16.97
N SER A 368 -28.27 -10.15 -16.80
CA SER A 368 -27.08 -10.16 -15.94
C SER A 368 -26.05 -9.17 -16.47
N PHE A 369 -25.37 -8.44 -15.58
CA PHE A 369 -24.29 -7.51 -15.92
C PHE A 369 -23.25 -8.15 -16.87
N TYR A 370 -22.90 -9.41 -16.63
CA TYR A 370 -21.88 -10.14 -17.40
C TYR A 370 -22.35 -10.56 -18.80
N ASN A 371 -23.67 -10.60 -19.03
CA ASN A 371 -24.25 -10.97 -20.33
C ASN A 371 -24.48 -9.74 -21.23
N ILE A 372 -24.26 -8.52 -20.72
CA ILE A 372 -24.36 -7.30 -21.51
C ILE A 372 -23.04 -7.11 -22.27
N LEU A 373 -23.04 -7.47 -23.55
CA LEU A 373 -21.92 -7.23 -24.47
C LEU A 373 -21.84 -5.74 -24.85
N ILE A 374 -20.63 -5.21 -24.93
CA ILE A 374 -20.33 -3.85 -25.42
C ILE A 374 -19.39 -4.03 -26.60
N ASN A 375 -19.74 -3.48 -27.77
CA ASN A 375 -18.85 -3.52 -28.92
C ASN A 375 -17.82 -2.39 -28.78
N GLU A 376 -16.54 -2.66 -29.03
CA GLU A 376 -15.47 -1.67 -28.88
C GLU A 376 -15.73 -0.40 -29.71
N ALA A 377 -16.24 -0.53 -30.94
CA ALA A 377 -16.63 0.59 -31.79
C ALA A 377 -17.67 1.54 -31.15
N THR A 378 -18.64 1.01 -30.38
CA THR A 378 -19.63 1.87 -29.68
C THR A 378 -19.07 2.64 -28.50
N THR A 379 -17.89 2.25 -28.01
CA THR A 379 -17.20 2.91 -26.90
C THR A 379 -16.41 4.12 -27.35
N ASP A 380 -15.87 4.08 -28.58
CA ASP A 380 -15.09 5.17 -29.19
C ASP A 380 -15.98 6.33 -29.64
N ASP A 381 -17.16 6.04 -30.22
CA ASP A 381 -18.13 7.09 -30.61
C ASP A 381 -18.65 7.87 -29.39
N LEU A 382 -18.89 7.17 -28.26
CA LEU A 382 -19.29 7.79 -26.99
C LEU A 382 -18.13 8.52 -26.31
N TYR A 383 -16.89 8.06 -26.50
CA TYR A 383 -15.70 8.73 -26.01
C TYR A 383 -15.57 10.13 -26.63
N LEU A 384 -15.76 10.25 -27.95
CA LEU A 384 -15.81 11.56 -28.62
C LEU A 384 -16.94 12.43 -28.05
N MET A 385 -18.14 11.88 -27.89
CA MET A 385 -19.31 12.64 -27.43
C MET A 385 -19.10 13.28 -26.05
N PHE A 386 -18.55 12.54 -25.09
CA PHE A 386 -18.26 13.07 -23.75
C PHE A 386 -17.06 14.02 -23.71
N TYR A 387 -16.11 13.89 -24.64
CA TYR A 387 -14.97 14.81 -24.74
C TYR A 387 -15.44 16.20 -25.16
N TYR A 388 -16.34 16.30 -26.14
CA TYR A 388 -16.91 17.56 -26.60
C TYR A 388 -17.97 18.18 -25.66
N GLU A 389 -18.62 17.38 -24.80
CA GLU A 389 -19.56 17.93 -23.80
C GLU A 389 -18.83 18.68 -22.66
N GLN A 390 -17.57 18.37 -22.35
CA GLN A 390 -16.83 19.08 -21.29
C GLN A 390 -16.32 20.47 -21.72
N ASP A 391 -16.17 20.73 -23.02
CA ASP A 391 -15.69 22.01 -23.55
C ASP A 391 -16.81 23.07 -23.69
N ASN A 392 -18.08 22.71 -23.47
CA ASN A 392 -19.23 23.61 -23.66
C ASN A 392 -19.78 24.23 -22.36
N ASP A 393 -19.19 23.92 -21.19
CA ASP A 393 -19.66 24.41 -19.89
C ASP A 393 -18.90 25.67 -19.37
N ASP A 394 -17.97 26.26 -20.14
CA ASP A 394 -17.16 27.43 -19.72
C ASP A 394 -17.64 28.80 -20.27
N ASP A 395 -18.68 28.82 -21.10
CA ASP A 395 -19.24 30.07 -21.65
C ASP A 395 -20.59 30.42 -21.00
N THR A 396 -20.56 30.85 -19.75
CA THR A 396 -21.60 31.73 -19.20
C THR A 396 -20.94 32.98 -18.65
N VAL A 397 -20.56 33.87 -19.58
CA VAL A 397 -20.30 35.27 -19.26
C VAL A 397 -21.68 35.92 -19.09
N ASP A 398 -21.96 36.35 -17.86
CA ASP A 398 -23.07 37.26 -17.55
C ASP A 398 -22.84 38.57 -18.32
N ASP A 399 -23.58 38.72 -19.42
CA ASP A 399 -23.64 39.95 -20.21
C ASP A 399 -24.84 40.77 -19.74
N ASP A 400 -24.68 41.45 -18.60
CA ASP A 400 -25.55 42.56 -18.20
C ASP A 400 -24.85 43.86 -18.63
N SER A 401 -25.08 44.25 -19.89
CA SER A 401 -24.87 45.62 -20.35
C SER A 401 -26.20 46.21 -20.83
N SER A 402 -26.69 47.20 -20.10
CA SER A 402 -27.73 48.12 -20.57
C SER A 402 -27.26 49.56 -20.39
N ASP A 403 -27.15 50.20 -21.55
CA ASP A 403 -27.40 51.60 -21.92
C ASP A 403 -26.57 52.74 -21.29
N ASP A 404 -25.76 53.34 -22.17
CA ASP A 404 -25.66 54.78 -22.52
C ASP A 404 -26.06 55.82 -21.46
N ASP A 405 -25.13 56.70 -21.08
CA ASP A 405 -25.01 58.02 -21.72
C ASP A 405 -23.94 58.94 -21.07
N ASN A 406 -23.30 59.73 -21.94
CA ASN A 406 -22.68 61.06 -21.74
C ASN A 406 -21.25 61.22 -21.19
N SER A 407 -20.35 61.52 -22.13
CA SER A 407 -19.55 62.76 -22.29
C SER A 407 -18.99 63.49 -21.05
N ASP A 408 -17.66 63.57 -21.01
CA ASP A 408 -16.80 64.79 -20.95
C ASP A 408 -15.42 64.34 -20.41
N ASP A 409 -14.41 64.30 -21.27
CA ASP A 409 -13.38 65.35 -21.43
C ASP A 409 -12.66 65.68 -20.11
N ASP A 410 -11.42 65.20 -19.97
CA ASP A 410 -10.25 66.06 -19.77
C ASP A 410 -9.01 65.26 -19.32
N THR A 411 -8.01 65.28 -20.21
CA THR A 411 -6.60 65.63 -19.96
C THR A 411 -5.74 64.80 -18.97
N VAL A 412 -4.59 64.26 -19.43
CA VAL A 412 -3.20 64.75 -19.17
C VAL A 412 -2.74 64.33 -17.76
N ASP A 413 -1.63 63.65 -17.49
CA ASP A 413 -0.30 63.49 -18.09
C ASP A 413 0.34 62.29 -17.34
N ASP A 414 1.27 61.53 -17.93
CA ASP A 414 2.73 61.67 -17.71
C ASP A 414 3.12 61.37 -16.24
N ASP A 415 4.13 60.59 -15.88
CA ASP A 415 5.27 60.02 -16.58
C ASP A 415 5.88 59.06 -15.52
N THR A 416 6.20 57.82 -15.88
CA THR A 416 7.57 57.28 -15.98
C THR A 416 8.45 57.24 -14.71
N VAL A 417 9.16 56.09 -14.59
CA VAL A 417 10.59 55.96 -14.21
C VAL A 417 10.90 56.20 -12.72
N ASP A 418 11.84 55.55 -12.07
CA ASP A 418 12.56 54.26 -12.17
C ASP A 418 13.29 54.16 -10.81
N ASP A 419 13.91 53.00 -10.61
CA ASP A 419 15.20 52.84 -9.95
C ASP A 419 15.32 52.96 -8.42
N ASP A 420 15.52 51.78 -7.82
CA ASP A 420 16.79 51.35 -7.23
C ASP A 420 17.52 52.27 -6.23
N THR A 421 17.72 51.71 -5.03
CA THR A 421 19.01 51.47 -4.33
C THR A 421 18.67 51.21 -2.85
N VAL A 422 18.91 50.02 -2.28
CA VAL A 422 20.16 49.38 -1.86
C VAL A 422 20.89 50.14 -0.75
N ASP A 423 21.16 49.38 0.32
CA ASP A 423 22.02 49.60 1.50
C ASP A 423 21.49 50.52 2.62
N ASP A 424 21.37 49.98 3.85
CA ASP A 424 22.53 49.89 4.73
C ASP A 424 22.19 49.14 6.03
N ASP A 425 23.25 48.59 6.60
CA ASP A 425 23.37 47.82 7.81
C ASP A 425 22.80 48.49 9.07
N SER A 426 22.55 47.61 10.05
CA SER A 426 23.07 47.69 11.42
C SER A 426 22.06 47.82 12.58
N VAL A 427 22.34 46.96 13.56
CA VAL A 427 22.07 47.07 15.01
C VAL A 427 20.64 46.78 15.48
N SER A 428 20.42 45.55 15.97
CA SER A 428 20.10 45.23 17.38
C SER A 428 20.10 43.73 17.61
#